data_AF-A0A958GCA3-F1
#
_entry.id   AF-A0A958GCA3-F1
#
_cell.length_a   1.000
_cell.length_b   1.000
_cell.length_c   1.000
_cell.angle_alpha   90.00
_cell.angle_beta   90.00
_cell.angle_gamma   90.00
#
_symmetry.space_group_name_H-M   'P 1'
#
loop_
_entity.id
_entity.type
_entity.pdbx_description
1 polymer ?
#
loop_
_entity_poly.entity_id
_entity_poly.type
_entity_poly.pdbx_seq_one_letter_code
_entity_poly.pdbx_strand_id
1 'polypeptide(L)' 'AIPYPVANLFAGAMELAGRLSGKPTILNRQKIREVNAAHWIVSAEKIKRELGFTTQLSLEAGLAQTLEWYQEQGWL' A
#
# COMPACT_ATOMS: atom_id res chain seq x y z
N ALA A 1 5.25 -15.76 8.23
CA ALA A 1 5.32 -14.30 8.39
C ALA A 1 6.72 -13.92 8.88
N ILE A 2 7.29 -12.82 8.39
CA ILE A 2 8.61 -12.33 8.83
C ILE A 2 8.42 -11.62 10.19
N PRO A 3 9.23 -11.93 11.23
CA PRO A 3 9.13 -11.24 12.51
C PRO A 3 9.39 -9.73 12.38
N TYR A 4 8.59 -8.91 13.08
CA TYR A 4 8.70 -7.45 13.06
C TYR A 4 10.13 -6.91 13.27
N PRO A 5 10.93 -7.43 14.23
CA PRO A 5 12.29 -6.93 14.43
C PRO A 5 13.20 -7.15 13.21
N VAL A 6 13.05 -8.28 12.52
CA VAL A 6 13.82 -8.62 11.33
C VAL A 6 13.43 -7.70 10.16
N ALA A 7 12.13 -7.49 9.95
CA ALA A 7 11.63 -6.59 8.92
C ALA A 7 12.07 -5.13 9.17
N ASN A 8 12.03 -4.69 10.44
CA ASN A 8 12.42 -3.34 10.83
C ASN A 8 13.94 -3.09 10.74
N LEU A 9 14.76 -4.13 10.97
CA LEU A 9 16.20 -4.07 10.75
C LEU A 9 16.52 -3.90 9.26
N PHE A 10 15.90 -4.72 8.41
CA PHE A 10 16.09 -4.66 6.97
C PHE A 10 15.64 -3.30 6.39
N ALA A 11 14.50 -2.79 6.84
CA ALA A 11 14.04 -1.45 6.48
C ALA A 11 15.03 -0.34 6.90
N GLY A 12 15.66 -0.45 8.07
CA GLY A 12 16.71 0.48 8.50
C GLY A 12 17.97 0.43 7.62
N ALA A 13 18.37 -0.76 7.17
CA ALA A 13 19.49 -0.92 6.24
C ALA A 13 19.17 -0.27 4.87
N MET A 14 17.95 -0.47 4.37
CA MET A 14 17.48 0.15 3.12
C MET A 14 17.41 1.68 3.21
N GLU A 15 16.96 2.23 4.34
CA GLU A 15 16.98 3.68 4.60
C GLU A 15 18.40 4.25 4.56
N LEU A 16 19.37 3.57 5.19
CA LEU A 16 20.77 3.99 5.18
C LEU A 16 21.35 3.96 3.77
N ALA A 17 21.12 2.87 3.02
CA ALA A 17 21.56 2.76 1.63
C ALA A 17 20.92 3.83 0.72
N GLY A 18 19.64 4.13 0.91
CA GLY A 18 18.94 5.20 0.20
C GLY A 18 19.54 6.58 0.48
N ARG A 19 19.85 6.86 1.75
CA ARG A 19 20.53 8.10 2.15
C ARG A 19 21.92 8.25 1.53
N LEU A 20 22.72 7.17 1.54
CA LEU A 20 24.07 7.18 0.96
C LEU A 20 24.06 7.29 -0.56
N SER A 21 23.07 6.67 -1.23
CA SER A 21 22.93 6.73 -2.69
C SER A 21 22.18 7.96 -3.19
N GLY A 22 21.57 8.77 -2.30
CA GLY A 22 20.72 9.89 -2.66
C GLY A 22 19.40 9.51 -3.34
N LYS A 23 19.05 8.20 -3.36
CA LYS A 23 17.85 7.68 -4.04
C LYS A 23 16.79 7.28 -3.01
N PRO A 24 15.51 7.58 -3.28
CA PRO A 24 14.43 7.14 -2.40
C PRO A 24 14.32 5.61 -2.39
N THR A 25 14.06 5.04 -1.22
CA THR A 25 13.80 3.61 -1.04
C THR A 25 12.31 3.35 -0.87
N ILE A 26 11.81 2.33 -1.55
CA ILE A 26 10.42 1.85 -1.43
C ILE A 26 10.17 1.23 -0.05
N LEU A 27 11.20 0.61 0.55
CA LEU A 27 11.10 -0.04 1.85
C LEU A 27 11.80 0.79 2.93
N ASN A 28 11.02 1.19 3.93
CA ASN A 28 11.47 1.99 5.05
C ASN A 28 10.68 1.59 6.32
N ARG A 29 11.09 2.08 7.49
CA ARG A 29 10.49 1.66 8.77
C ARG A 29 9.03 2.10 8.89
N GLN A 30 8.66 3.20 8.25
CA GLN A 30 7.26 3.63 8.18
C GLN A 30 6.43 2.61 7.39
N LYS A 31 6.90 2.14 6.23
CA LYS A 31 6.24 1.12 5.43
C LYS A 31 6.08 -0.20 6.20
N ILE A 32 7.07 -0.58 7.01
CA ILE A 32 6.95 -1.73 7.91
C ILE A 32 5.82 -1.53 8.93
N ARG A 33 5.70 -0.33 9.53
CA ARG A 33 4.59 -0.02 10.44
C ARG A 33 3.23 -0.07 9.73
N GLU A 34 3.16 0.45 8.51
CA GLU A 34 1.93 0.43 7.70
C GLU A 34 1.46 -0.98 7.41
N VAL A 35 2.35 -1.87 6.97
CA VAL A 35 2.02 -3.26 6.61
C VAL A 35 1.72 -4.13 7.84
N ASN A 36 2.25 -3.78 9.02
CA ASN A 36 1.94 -4.50 10.25
C ASN A 36 0.62 -4.09 10.90
N ALA A 37 -0.04 -3.03 10.42
CA ALA A 37 -1.38 -2.71 10.88
C ALA A 37 -2.37 -3.79 10.38
N ALA A 38 -3.24 -4.27 11.27
CA ALA A 38 -4.18 -5.34 10.93
C ALA A 38 -5.14 -4.93 9.79
N HIS A 39 -5.62 -3.68 9.81
CA HIS A 39 -6.54 -3.15 8.81
C HIS A 39 -6.35 -1.64 8.65
N TRP A 40 -6.48 -1.16 7.42
CA TRP A 40 -6.61 0.27 7.09
C TRP A 40 -8.01 0.52 6.55
N ILE A 41 -8.99 0.53 7.45
CA ILE A 41 -10.40 0.69 7.08
C ILE A 41 -10.84 2.14 7.18
N VAL A 42 -11.59 2.58 6.17
CA VAL A 42 -12.30 3.85 6.15
C VAL A 42 -13.75 3.59 5.78
N SER A 43 -14.69 4.30 6.43
CA SER A 43 -16.10 4.21 6.10
C SER A 43 -16.49 5.32 5.14
N ALA A 44 -17.12 4.95 4.03
CA ALA A 44 -17.72 5.90 3.09
C ALA A 44 -19.13 6.35 3.52
N GLU A 45 -19.64 5.92 4.67
CA GLU A 45 -21.03 6.16 5.05
C GLU A 45 -21.36 7.66 5.22
N LYS A 46 -20.41 8.42 5.77
CA LYS A 46 -20.59 9.86 5.97
C LYS A 46 -20.79 10.59 4.63
N ILE A 47 -19.94 10.32 3.65
CA ILE A 47 -19.99 11.00 2.35
C ILE A 47 -21.21 10.57 1.52
N LYS A 48 -21.63 9.31 1.66
CA LYS A 48 -22.89 8.81 1.08
C LYS A 48 -24.09 9.59 1.62
N ARG A 49 -24.17 9.73 2.95
CA ARG A 49 -25.29 10.42 3.62
C ARG A 49 -25.33 11.93 3.36
N GLU A 50 -24.18 12.60 3.45
CA GLU A 50 -24.12 14.07 3.42
C GLU A 50 -24.09 14.64 2.00
N LEU A 51 -23.49 13.92 1.05
CA LEU A 51 -23.28 14.41 -0.31
C LEU A 51 -23.94 13.55 -1.38
N GLY A 52 -24.67 12.49 -1.00
CA GLY A 52 -25.24 11.55 -1.97
C GLY A 52 -24.19 10.83 -2.81
N PHE A 53 -22.94 10.76 -2.33
CA PHE A 53 -21.84 10.18 -3.08
C PHE A 53 -22.09 8.70 -3.34
N THR A 54 -21.94 8.28 -4.59
CA THR A 54 -21.98 6.87 -4.99
C THR A 54 -20.82 6.55 -5.92
N THR A 55 -20.24 5.36 -5.74
CA THR A 55 -19.16 4.87 -6.60
C THR A 55 -19.76 4.26 -7.86
N GLN A 56 -19.27 4.67 -9.03
CA GLN A 56 -19.72 4.10 -10.31
C GLN A 56 -19.24 2.66 -10.53
N LEU A 57 -18.13 2.29 -9.88
CA LEU A 57 -17.50 0.98 -9.99
C LEU A 57 -17.42 0.34 -8.60
N SER A 58 -17.73 -0.96 -8.51
CA SER A 58 -17.49 -1.71 -7.27
C SER A 58 -15.99 -1.93 -7.06
N LEU A 59 -15.60 -2.17 -5.81
CA LEU A 59 -14.20 -2.46 -5.49
C LEU A 59 -13.70 -3.69 -6.24
N GLU A 60 -14.51 -4.75 -6.31
CA GLU A 60 -14.17 -6.00 -6.99
C GLU A 60 -13.93 -5.78 -8.48
N ALA A 61 -14.81 -5.01 -9.14
CA ALA A 61 -14.68 -4.72 -10.56
C ALA A 61 -13.45 -3.85 -10.86
N GLY A 62 -13.18 -2.85 -10.01
CA GLY A 62 -11.97 -2.01 -10.14
C GLY A 62 -10.67 -2.77 -9.91
N LEU A 63 -10.65 -3.69 -8.94
CA LEU A 63 -9.51 -4.57 -8.70
C LEU A 63 -9.27 -5.52 -9.87
N ALA A 64 -10.32 -6.11 -10.44
CA ALA A 64 -10.19 -6.99 -11.60
C ALA A 64 -9.58 -6.27 -12.81
N GLN A 65 -10.07 -5.06 -13.14
CA GLN A 65 -9.52 -4.26 -14.22
C GLN A 65 -8.06 -3.86 -13.98
N THR A 66 -7.71 -3.53 -12.73
CA THR A 66 -6.33 -3.17 -12.37
C THR A 66 -5.41 -4.39 -12.52
N LEU A 67 -5.86 -5.58 -12.13
CA LEU A 67 -5.09 -6.81 -12.25
C LEU A 67 -4.81 -7.17 -13.72
N GLU A 68 -5.83 -7.10 -14.57
CA GLU A 68 -5.71 -7.34 -16.01
C GLU A 68 -4.67 -6.40 -16.64
N TRP A 69 -4.74 -5.10 -16.33
CA TRP A 69 -3.77 -4.13 -16.80
C TRP A 69 -2.33 -4.47 -16.38
N TYR A 70 -2.11 -4.86 -15.11
CA TYR A 70 -0.78 -5.26 -14.64
C TYR A 70 -0.21 -6.47 -15.41
N GLN A 71 -1.07 -7.42 -15.77
CA GLN A 71 -0.67 -8.60 -16.57
C GLN A 71 -0.31 -8.18 -18.01
N GLU A 72 -1.09 -7.31 -18.64
CA GLU A 72 -0.81 -6.79 -19.98
C GLU A 72 0.51 -6.02 -20.06
N GLN A 73 0.84 -5.26 -19.00
CA GLN A 73 2.13 -4.55 -18.92
C GLN A 73 3.32 -5.46 -18.59
N GLY A 74 3.07 -6.74 -18.26
CA GLY A 74 4.11 -7.68 -17.84
C GLY A 74 4.76 -7.31 -16.50
N TRP A 75 4.02 -6.64 -15.61
CA TRP A 75 4.49 -6.26 -14.27
C TRP A 75 4.19 -7.31 -13.20
N LEU A 76 3.42 -8.34 -13.57
CA LEU A 76 3.12 -9.52 -12.77
C LEU A 76 3.66 -10.79 -13.46
#